data_AF-A0A7X4KIZ9-F1
#
_entry.id   AF-A0A7X4KIZ9-F1
#
_cell.length_a   1.000
_cell.length_b   1.000
_cell.length_c   1.000
_cell.angle_alpha   90.00
_cell.angle_beta   90.00
_cell.angle_gamma   90.00
#
_symmetry.space_group_name_H-M   'P 1'
#
loop_
_entity.id
_entity.type
_entity.pdbx_description
1 polymer ?
#
loop_
_entity_poly.entity_id
_entity_poly.type
_entity_poly.pdbx_seq_one_letter_code
_entity_poly.pdbx_strand_id
1 'polypeptide(L)' 'MTTPSSAFMGASWLALIAGALTYMAGLWTAQLALSEKGFYGMASLLSLFAAVTVQKNMRDLASIPNR' A
#
# COMPACT_ATOMS: atom_id res chain seq x y z
N MET A 1 19.43 13.29 6.84
CA MET A 1 18.06 12.79 6.59
C MET A 1 17.15 13.36 7.67
N THR A 2 16.22 14.25 7.32
CA THR A 2 15.22 14.77 8.26
C THR A 2 14.16 13.70 8.50
N THR A 3 13.95 13.32 9.74
CA THR A 3 12.84 12.42 10.09
C THR A 3 11.51 13.10 9.75
N PRO A 4 10.57 12.42 9.06
CA PRO A 4 9.24 12.97 8.81
C PRO A 4 8.54 13.33 10.11
N SER A 5 7.66 14.33 10.08
CA SER A 5 6.91 14.74 11.26
C SER A 5 6.00 13.61 11.77
N SER A 6 5.77 13.55 13.08
CA SER A 6 4.87 12.57 13.70
C SER A 6 3.46 12.62 13.11
N ALA A 7 2.97 13.84 12.83
CA ALA A 7 1.69 14.05 12.16
C ALA A 7 1.64 13.43 10.76
N PHE A 8 2.70 13.59 9.96
CA PHE A 8 2.76 13.01 8.61
C PHE A 8 2.83 11.48 8.64
N MET A 9 3.60 10.90 9.57
CA MET A 9 3.64 9.45 9.77
C MET A 9 2.27 8.91 10.17
N GLY A 10 1.58 9.56 11.12
CA GLY A 10 0.23 9.20 11.53
C GLY A 10 -0.78 9.28 10.39
N ALA A 11 -0.77 10.39 9.62
CA ALA A 11 -1.64 10.56 8.46
C ALA A 11 -1.40 9.49 7.38
N SER A 12 -0.14 9.11 7.13
CA SER A 12 0.21 8.09 6.14
C SER A 12 -0.35 6.70 6.52
N TRP A 13 -0.24 6.32 7.79
CA TRP A 13 -0.82 5.05 8.29
C TRP A 13 -2.34 5.06 8.24
N LEU A 14 -2.97 6.18 8.64
CA LEU A 14 -4.42 6.32 8.55
C LEU A 14 -4.92 6.21 7.10
N ALA A 15 -4.24 6.86 6.16
CA ALA A 15 -4.59 6.78 4.74
C ALA A 15 -4.47 5.34 4.20
N LEU A 16 -3.40 4.62 4.56
CA LEU A 16 -3.19 3.23 4.16
C LEU A 16 -4.31 2.31 4.70
N ILE A 17 -4.61 2.42 6.00
CA ILE A 17 -5.64 1.60 6.64
C ILE A 17 -7.03 1.95 6.08
N ALA A 18 -7.35 3.24 5.96
CA ALA A 18 -8.62 3.68 5.42
C ALA A 18 -8.82 3.17 3.98
N GLY A 19 -7.82 3.31 3.11
CA GLY A 19 -7.89 2.81 1.74
C GLY A 19 -8.05 1.28 1.67
N ALA A 20 -7.31 0.54 2.48
CA ALA A 20 -7.43 -0.92 2.55
C ALA A 20 -8.83 -1.36 3.01
N LEU A 21 -9.36 -0.74 4.07
CA LEU A 21 -10.69 -1.05 4.59
C LEU A 21 -11.80 -0.67 3.61
N THR A 22 -11.73 0.51 2.99
CA THR A 22 -12.71 0.93 1.98
C THR A 22 -12.72 -0.03 0.79
N TYR A 23 -11.55 -0.46 0.32
CA TYR A 23 -11.45 -1.45 -0.74
C TYR A 23 -12.07 -2.80 -0.35
N MET A 24 -11.72 -3.33 0.84
CA MET A 24 -12.25 -4.59 1.33
C MET A 24 -13.77 -4.54 1.52
N ALA A 25 -14.31 -3.45 2.07
CA ALA A 25 -15.75 -3.26 2.24
C ALA A 25 -16.50 -3.19 0.89
N GLY A 26 -15.92 -2.50 -0.10
CA GLY A 26 -16.46 -2.44 -1.46
C GLY A 26 -16.45 -3.81 -2.14
N LEU A 27 -15.34 -4.54 -2.04
CA LEU A 27 -15.20 -5.88 -2.62
C LEU A 27 -16.14 -6.90 -1.97
N TRP A 28 -16.37 -6.77 -0.65
CA TRP A 28 -17.33 -7.60 0.07
C TRP A 28 -18.74 -7.42 -0.46
N THR A 29 -19.17 -6.17 -0.65
CA THR A 29 -20.53 -5.81 -1.07
C THR A 29 -20.79 -6.05 -2.56
N ALA A 30 -19.76 -6.00 -3.41
CA ALA A 30 -19.91 -6.16 -4.86
C ALA A 30 -20.56 -7.52 -5.23
N GLN A 31 -21.55 -7.52 -6.12
CA GLN A 31 -22.10 -8.76 -6.68
C GLN A 31 -21.19 -9.28 -7.80
N LEU A 32 -20.16 -10.03 -7.41
CA LEU A 32 -19.16 -10.64 -8.28
C LEU A 32 -19.07 -12.14 -7.97
N ALA A 33 -18.64 -12.95 -8.94
CA ALA A 33 -18.36 -14.36 -8.68
C ALA A 33 -17.25 -14.50 -7.63
N LEU A 34 -17.25 -15.59 -6.86
CA LEU A 34 -16.25 -15.78 -5.79
C LEU A 34 -14.82 -15.82 -6.34
N SER A 35 -14.65 -16.38 -7.54
CA SER A 35 -13.37 -16.38 -8.27
C SER A 35 -12.91 -14.96 -8.63
N GLU A 36 -13.82 -14.11 -9.13
CA GLU A 36 -13.52 -12.72 -9.48
C GLU A 36 -13.18 -11.90 -8.23
N LYS A 37 -13.94 -12.08 -7.14
CA LYS A 37 -13.62 -11.45 -5.85
C LYS A 37 -12.22 -11.84 -5.37
N GLY A 38 -11.86 -13.11 -5.47
CA GLY A 38 -10.53 -13.61 -5.14
C GLY A 38 -9.43 -12.99 -6.02
N PHE A 39 -9.68 -12.85 -7.33
CA PHE A 39 -8.76 -12.19 -8.26
C PHE A 39 -8.49 -10.74 -7.85
N TYR A 40 -9.54 -9.96 -7.58
CA TYR A 40 -9.41 -8.57 -7.11
C TYR A 40 -8.74 -8.46 -5.74
N GLY A 41 -8.99 -9.40 -4.82
CA GLY A 41 -8.30 -9.45 -3.54
C GLY A 41 -6.79 -9.70 -3.70
N MET A 42 -6.41 -10.65 -4.54
CA MET A 42 -5.00 -10.95 -4.82
C MET A 42 -4.30 -9.79 -5.55
N ALA A 43 -4.97 -9.14 -6.49
CA ALA A 43 -4.44 -7.96 -7.18
C ALA A 43 -4.08 -6.84 -6.19
N SER A 44 -4.88 -6.61 -5.16
CA SER A 44 -4.58 -5.62 -4.11
C SER A 44 -3.38 -5.99 -3.25
N LEU A 45 -3.21 -7.27 -2.91
CA LEU A 45 -2.03 -7.74 -2.19
C LEU A 45 -0.76 -7.56 -3.02
N LEU A 46 -0.81 -7.90 -4.31
CA LEU A 46 0.30 -7.70 -5.23
C LEU A 46 0.63 -6.21 -5.41
N SER A 47 -0.39 -5.35 -5.46
CA SER A 47 -0.20 -3.88 -5.51
C SER A 47 0.51 -3.35 -4.26
N LEU A 48 0.13 -3.80 -3.06
CA LEU A 48 0.82 -3.46 -1.82
C LEU A 48 2.27 -3.96 -1.80
N PHE A 49 2.49 -5.19 -2.26
CA PHE A 49 3.85 -5.75 -2.40
C PHE A 49 4.71 -4.91 -3.36
N ALA A 50 4.17 -4.53 -4.51
CA ALA A 50 4.85 -3.66 -5.46
C ALA A 50 5.19 -2.30 -4.85
N ALA A 51 4.25 -1.67 -4.15
CA ALA A 51 4.47 -0.38 -3.48
C ALA A 51 5.61 -0.45 -2.45
N VAL A 52 5.63 -1.49 -1.60
CA VAL A 52 6.71 -1.70 -0.61
C VAL A 52 8.05 -1.96 -1.30
N THR A 53 8.04 -2.70 -2.41
CA THR A 53 9.26 -2.99 -3.19
C THR A 53 9.84 -1.70 -3.77
N VAL A 54 9.00 -0.82 -4.33
CA VAL A 54 9.45 0.50 -4.81
C VAL A 54 9.98 1.36 -3.66
N GLN A 55 9.30 1.39 -2.51
CA GLN A 55 9.78 2.12 -1.33
C GLN A 55 11.15 1.63 -0.85
N LYS A 56 11.40 0.32 -0.90
CA LYS A 56 12.72 -0.26 -0.61
C LYS A 56 13.75 0.18 -1.64
N ASN A 57 13.48 0.02 -2.93
CA ASN A 57 14.39 0.42 -3.99
C ASN A 57 14.79 1.91 -3.88
N MET A 58 13.82 2.79 -3.59
CA MET A 58 14.10 4.22 -3.40
C MET A 58 14.95 4.49 -2.14
N ARG A 59 14.73 3.76 -1.05
CA ARG A 59 15.54 3.86 0.17
C ARG A 59 16.96 3.38 -0.08
N ASP A 60 17.11 2.28 -0.80
CA ASP A 60 18.40 1.69 -1.12
C ASP A 60 19.19 2.63 -2.03
N LEU A 61 18.56 3.21 -3.06
CA LEU A 61 19.17 4.24 -3.93
C LEU A 61 19.65 5.46 -3.14
N ALA A 62 18.87 5.94 -2.17
CA ALA A 62 19.23 7.07 -1.32
C ALA A 62 20.39 6.76 -0.36
N SER A 63 20.71 5.49 -0.14
CA SER A 63 21.80 5.05 0.74
C SER A 63 23.15 4.88 0.03
N ILE A 64 23.18 4.92 -1.32
CA ILE A 64 24.40 4.77 -2.12
C ILE A 64 25.26 6.04 -1.97
N PRO A 65 26.48 5.94 -1.40
CA PRO A 65 27.39 7.10 -1.32
C PRO A 65 27.93 7.43 -2.71
N ASN A 66 27.98 8.71 -3.07
CA ASN A 66 28.51 9.24 -4.34
C ASN A 66 27.61 9.06 -5.58
N ARG A 67 26.32 9.38 -5.42
CA ARG A 67 25.37 9.84 -6.45
C ARG A 67 24.83 11.20 -6.02
#